data_AF-A0A0F7GEJ0-F1
#
_entry.id   AF-A0A0F7GEJ0-F1
#
_cell.length_a   1.000
_cell.length_b   1.000
_cell.length_c   1.000
_cell.angle_alpha   90.00
_cell.angle_beta   90.00
_cell.angle_gamma   90.00
#
_symmetry.space_group_name_H-M   'P 1'
#
loop_
_entity.id
_entity.type
_entity.pdbx_description
1 polymer ?
#
loop_
_entity_poly.entity_id
_entity_poly.type
_entity_poly.pdbx_seq_one_letter_code
_entity_poly.pdbx_strand_id
1 'polypeptide(L)' 'MFENIFGFFFASIFGLIAFAFSLAIYFLPTIIAVAGKRRNSMSIFLLNLLLGWTFIGWVVALVWSVKK' A
#
# COMPACT_ATOMS: atom_id res chain seq x y z
N MET A 1 -15.23 8.44 32.85
CA MET A 1 -15.43 9.30 31.66
C MET A 1 -14.09 9.65 31.00
N PHE A 2 -13.13 10.21 31.74
CA PHE A 2 -11.79 10.54 31.21
C PHE A 2 -11.00 9.33 30.68
N GLU A 3 -11.00 8.18 31.37
CA GLU A 3 -10.34 6.95 30.90
C GLU A 3 -10.82 6.47 29.51
N ASN A 4 -12.12 6.57 29.25
CA ASN A 4 -12.71 6.19 27.96
C ASN A 4 -12.30 7.15 26.83
N ILE A 5 -12.11 8.43 27.17
CA ILE A 5 -11.66 9.45 26.23
C ILE A 5 -10.20 9.19 25.85
N PHE A 6 -9.32 8.92 26.82
CA PHE A 6 -7.94 8.55 26.55
C PHE A 6 -7.84 7.26 25.72
N GLY A 7 -8.60 6.22 26.06
CA GLY A 7 -8.64 4.96 25.29
C GLY A 7 -9.04 5.16 23.83
N PHE A 8 -10.02 6.03 23.54
CA PHE A 8 -10.42 6.38 22.19
C PHE A 8 -9.29 7.06 21.39
N PHE A 9 -8.57 8.00 21.99
CA PHE A 9 -7.44 8.68 21.33
C PHE A 9 -6.31 7.72 20.99
N PHE A 10 -5.92 6.85 21.93
CA PHE A 10 -4.89 5.85 21.68
C PHE A 10 -5.31 4.87 20.58
N ALA A 11 -6.52 4.32 20.66
CA ALA A 11 -7.04 3.41 19.63
C ALA A 11 -7.08 4.06 18.23
N SER A 12 -7.46 5.34 18.16
CA SER A 12 -7.49 6.10 16.91
C SER A 12 -6.10 6.30 16.31
N ILE A 13 -5.10 6.65 17.12
CA ILE A 13 -3.70 6.79 16.69
C ILE A 13 -3.14 5.46 16.19
N PHE A 14 -3.34 4.38 16.95
CA PHE A 14 -2.93 3.04 16.53
C PHE A 14 -3.62 2.63 15.22
N GLY A 15 -4.91 2.93 15.07
CA GLY A 15 -5.67 2.68 13.84
C GLY A 15 -5.11 3.43 12.64
N LEU A 16 -4.78 4.72 12.80
CA LEU A 16 -4.19 5.53 11.74
C LEU A 16 -2.80 5.02 11.33
N ILE A 17 -1.95 4.65 12.29
CA ILE A 17 -0.63 4.09 12.02
C ILE A 17 -0.74 2.75 11.27
N ALA A 18 -1.61 1.85 11.74
CA ALA A 18 -1.85 0.57 11.10
C ALA A 18 -2.37 0.76 9.67
N PHE A 19 -3.33 1.67 9.47
CA PHE A 19 -3.88 1.98 8.16
C PHE A 19 -2.82 2.54 7.20
N ALA A 20 -2.01 3.50 7.65
CA ALA A 20 -0.92 4.05 6.86
C ALA A 20 0.11 2.97 6.46
N PHE A 21 0.44 2.07 7.38
CA PHE A 21 1.35 0.96 7.12
C PHE A 21 0.78 -0.03 6.10
N SER A 22 -0.51 -0.39 6.23
CA SER A 22 -1.20 -1.23 5.25
C SER A 22 -1.22 -0.59 3.85
N LEU A 23 -1.46 0.72 3.76
CA LEU A 23 -1.39 1.47 2.50
C LEU A 23 0.01 1.41 1.88
N ALA A 24 1.06 1.58 2.68
CA ALA A 24 2.43 1.51 2.19
C ALA A 24 2.75 0.13 1.58
N ILE A 25 2.31 -0.96 2.23
CA ILE A 25 2.48 -2.33 1.71
C ILE A 25 1.65 -2.53 0.44
N TYR A 26 0.40 -2.05 0.42
CA TYR A 26 -0.47 -2.15 -0.74
C TYR A 26 0.17 -1.48 -1.97
N PHE A 27 0.76 -0.30 -1.80
CA PHE A 27 1.41 0.44 -2.89
C PHE A 27 2.88 0.08 -3.11
N LEU A 28 3.44 -0.87 -2.37
CA LEU A 28 4.83 -1.30 -2.50
C LEU A 28 5.28 -1.60 -3.96
N PRO A 29 4.55 -2.40 -4.78
CA PRO A 29 4.95 -2.63 -6.17
C PRO A 29 4.91 -1.38 -7.04
N THR A 30 4.04 -0.42 -6.74
CA THR A 30 4.02 0.88 -7.41
C THR A 30 5.27 1.70 -7.03
N ILE A 31 5.60 1.75 -5.74
CA ILE A 31 6.77 2.49 -5.23
C ILE A 31 8.05 1.94 -5.89
N ILE A 32 8.20 0.62 -5.96
CA ILE A 32 9.35 -0.04 -6.60
C ILE A 32 9.45 0.34 -8.09
N ALA A 33 8.33 0.32 -8.81
CA ALA A 33 8.31 0.67 -10.24
C ALA A 33 8.71 2.13 -10.50
N VAL A 34 8.17 3.06 -9.70
CA VAL A 34 8.45 4.50 -9.80
C VAL A 34 9.89 4.81 -9.42
N ALA A 35 10.39 4.24 -8.31
CA ALA A 35 11.78 4.40 -7.88
C ALA A 35 12.76 3.83 -8.93
N GLY A 36 12.38 2.77 -9.64
CA GLY A 36 13.14 2.19 -10.74
C GLY A 36 13.11 2.99 -12.05
N LYS A 37 12.43 4.15 -12.12
CA LYS A 37 12.22 4.96 -13.34
C LYS A 37 11.76 4.15 -14.56
N ARG A 38 10.93 3.13 -14.34
CA ARG A 38 10.45 2.25 -15.41
C ARG A 38 9.42 2.99 -16.27
N ARG A 39 9.53 2.89 -17.60
CA ARG A 39 8.55 3.48 -18.54
C ARG A 39 7.12 2.95 -18.34
N ASN A 40 6.99 1.72 -17.81
CA ASN A 40 5.70 1.08 -17.53
C ASN A 40 5.18 1.32 -16.10
N SER A 41 5.73 2.31 -15.37
CA SER A 41 5.28 2.63 -14.00
C SER A 41 3.78 2.93 -13.94
N MET A 42 3.22 3.57 -14.97
CA MET A 42 1.78 3.88 -15.04
C MET A 42 0.92 2.62 -15.17
N SER A 43 1.36 1.63 -15.96
CA SER A 43 0.66 0.35 -16.10
C SER A 43 0.72 -0.47 -14.80
N ILE A 44 1.87 -0.46 -14.11
CA ILE A 44 2.03 -1.15 -12.82
C ILE A 44 1.16 -0.48 -11.75
N PHE A 45 1.09 0.85 -11.75
CA PHE A 45 0.20 1.60 -10.86
C PHE A 45 -1.27 1.23 -11.11
N LEU A 46 -1.73 1.24 -12.37
CA LEU A 46 -3.09 0.87 -12.73
C LEU A 46 -3.42 -0.58 -12.35
N LEU A 47 -2.49 -1.51 -12.59
CA LEU A 47 -2.68 -2.91 -12.21
C LEU A 47 -2.77 -3.06 -10.69
N ASN A 48 -1.91 -2.38 -9.95
CA ASN A 48 -1.95 -2.39 -8.49
C ASN A 48 -3.20 -1.69 -7.91
N LEU A 49 -3.69 -0.63 -8.56
CA LEU A 49 -4.91 0.07 -8.14
C LEU A 49 -6.16 -0.77 -8.39
N LEU A 50 -6.27 -1.37 -9.58
CA LEU A 50 -7.46 -2.10 -10.01
C LEU A 50 -7.50 -3.56 -9.55
N LEU A 51 -6.34 -4.22 -9.39
CA LEU A 51 -6.21 -5.64 -9.06
C LEU A 51 -5.39 -5.91 -7.80
N GLY A 52 -4.78 -4.90 -7.17
CA GLY A 52 -3.99 -5.07 -5.94
C GLY A 52 -4.84 -5.53 -4.74
N TRP A 53 -6.16 -5.37 -4.80
CA TRP A 53 -7.11 -5.96 -3.84
C TRP A 53 -7.13 -7.49 -3.89
N THR A 54 -6.60 -8.09 -4.97
CA THR A 54 -6.36 -9.53 -5.06
C THR A 54 -4.88 -9.80 -4.79
N PHE A 55 -4.58 -10.82 -3.97
CA PHE A 55 -3.19 -11.23 -3.71
C PHE A 55 -2.44 -11.53 -5.02
N ILE A 56 -3.14 -12.13 -5.99
CA ILE A 56 -2.58 -12.46 -7.31
C ILE A 56 -2.21 -11.17 -8.08
N GLY A 57 -3.11 -10.19 -8.16
CA GLY A 57 -2.85 -8.93 -8.85
C GLY A 57 -1.71 -8.14 -8.21
N TRP A 58 -1.61 -8.15 -6.88
CA TRP A 58 -0.49 -7.54 -6.16
C TRP A 58 0.84 -8.22 -6.47
N VAL A 59 0.90 -9.57 -6.48
CA VAL A 59 2.11 -10.33 -6.84
C VAL A 59 2.51 -10.09 -8.30
N VAL A 60 1.55 -10.05 -9.23
CA VAL A 60 1.82 -9.74 -10.64
C VAL A 60 2.39 -8.33 -10.79
N ALA A 61 1.82 -7.32 -10.11
CA ALA A 61 2.35 -5.97 -10.09
C ALA A 61 3.79 -5.93 -9.55
N LEU A 62 4.07 -6.71 -8.50
CA LEU A 62 5.41 -6.79 -7.89
C LEU A 62 6.43 -7.45 -8.82
N VAL A 63 6.09 -8.59 -9.42
CA VAL A 63 6.95 -9.27 -10.40
C VAL A 63 7.21 -8.37 -11.61
N TRP A 64 6.20 -7.63 -12.06
CA TRP A 64 6.38 -6.68 -13.16
C TRP A 64 7.23 -5.47 -12.77
N SER A 65 7.14 -5.00 -11.52
CA SER A 65 7.96 -3.90 -11.01
C SER A 65 9.46 -4.21 -10.99
N VAL A 66 9.82 -5.50 -10.84
CA VAL A 66 11.22 -5.96 -10.81
C VAL A 66 11.72 -6.49 -12.15
N LYS A 67 10.83 -6.78 -13.11
CA LYS A 67 11.23 -7.16 -14.48
C LYS A 67 11.96 -6.01 -15.15
N LYS A 68 13.06 -6.33 -15.84
CA LYS A 68 13.91 -5.37 -16.57
C LYS A 68 13.14 -4.60 -17.63
#